data_AF-A0A0A8UQA7-F1
#
_entry.id   AF-A0A0A8UQA7-F1
#
_cell.length_a   1.000
_cell.length_b   1.000
_cell.length_c   1.000
_cell.angle_alpha   90.00
_cell.angle_beta   90.00
_cell.angle_gamma   90.00
#
_symmetry.space_group_name_H-M   'P 1'
#
loop_
_entity.id
_entity.type
_entity.pdbx_description
1 polymer ?
#
loop_
_entity_poly.entity_id
_entity_poly.type
_entity_poly.pdbx_seq_one_letter_code
_entity_poly.pdbx_strand_id
1 'polypeptide(L)'
;MTNIAAIRWLTQGPRKPPLIQYMLLDQQLEYLIYPKQIIVSNLKLDLYKIFNHIEEFSKHSSLKVRYKSITKSYGGHRRDSGKFHLLINRILQRKHLLESNSRTVSLLKKEQLAFFKNALYLLDIDCKTRGNTFVAHLWAIALKVTKKQVSSVVKKIWKTCQGIKRMNKHSTVKFAEFYAHINFYSKHPPGTYFC
;
A
#
# COMPACT_ATOMS: atom_id res chain seq x y z
N MET A 1 5.95 18.80 5.77
CA MET A 1 5.62 17.41 6.19
C MET A 1 4.73 16.81 5.10
N THR A 2 4.86 15.52 4.78
CA THR A 2 4.46 15.00 3.45
C THR A 2 3.41 13.89 3.49
N ASN A 3 2.27 14.12 2.83
CA ASN A 3 1.23 13.13 2.59
C ASN A 3 1.70 12.07 1.58
N ILE A 4 1.20 10.84 1.70
CA ILE A 4 1.64 9.72 0.88
C ILE A 4 0.45 9.13 0.12
N ALA A 5 0.44 9.32 -1.20
CA ALA A 5 -0.46 8.61 -2.09
C ALA A 5 0.17 7.27 -2.52
N ALA A 6 -0.61 6.20 -2.44
CA ALA A 6 -0.26 4.90 -3.01
C ALA A 6 -1.22 4.55 -4.14
N ILE A 7 -0.69 4.16 -5.30
CA ILE A 7 -1.46 3.79 -6.49
C ILE A 7 -0.98 2.43 -7.00
N ARG A 8 -1.91 1.50 -7.26
CA ARG A 8 -1.60 0.17 -7.77
C ARG A 8 -2.42 -0.13 -9.02
N TRP A 9 -1.71 -0.49 -10.08
CA TRP A 9 -2.31 -1.07 -11.28
C TRP A 9 -2.52 -2.58 -11.08
N LEU A 10 -3.73 -3.06 -11.31
CA LEU A 10 -4.08 -4.47 -11.22
C LEU A 10 -4.72 -4.93 -12.53
N THR A 11 -3.98 -5.73 -13.29
CA THR A 11 -4.54 -6.44 -14.45
C THR A 11 -5.46 -7.55 -13.97
N GLN A 12 -6.61 -7.70 -14.62
CA GLN A 12 -7.50 -8.83 -14.41
C GLN A 12 -7.39 -9.85 -15.56
N GLY A 13 -8.13 -10.96 -15.45
CA GLY A 13 -8.20 -11.97 -16.50
C GLY A 13 -8.73 -11.44 -17.84
N PRO A 14 -8.66 -12.23 -18.92
CA PRO A 14 -8.86 -11.77 -20.31
C PRO A 14 -10.15 -11.00 -20.57
N ARG A 15 -11.22 -11.34 -19.83
CA ARG A 15 -12.57 -10.77 -20.00
C ARG A 15 -12.93 -9.69 -18.97
N LYS A 16 -12.00 -9.31 -18.10
CA LYS A 16 -12.25 -8.32 -17.05
C LYS A 16 -11.40 -7.07 -17.28
N PRO A 17 -11.97 -5.86 -17.17
CA PRO A 17 -11.21 -4.64 -17.28
C PRO A 17 -10.16 -4.54 -16.16
N PRO A 18 -9.01 -3.89 -16.40
CA PRO A 18 -8.05 -3.64 -15.34
C PRO A 18 -8.64 -2.72 -14.26
N LEU A 19 -7.98 -2.70 -13.10
CA LEU A 19 -8.37 -1.91 -11.95
C LEU A 19 -7.23 -0.97 -11.56
N ILE A 20 -7.60 0.21 -11.07
CA ILE A 20 -6.67 1.06 -10.31
C ILE A 20 -7.14 1.06 -8.86
N GLN A 21 -6.22 0.71 -7.97
CA GLN A 21 -6.41 0.80 -6.52
C GLN A 21 -5.60 1.98 -6.01
N TYR A 22 -6.14 2.76 -5.10
CA TYR A 22 -5.42 3.90 -4.53
C TYR A 22 -5.89 4.27 -3.12
N MET A 23 -5.02 4.96 -2.39
CA MET A 23 -5.33 5.58 -1.09
C MET A 23 -4.43 6.79 -0.87
N LEU A 24 -4.80 7.61 0.12
CA LEU A 24 -4.00 8.74 0.57
C LEU A 24 -3.88 8.68 2.10
N LEU A 25 -2.64 8.68 2.58
CA LEU A 25 -2.30 8.78 3.99
C LEU A 25 -1.74 10.16 4.30
N ASP A 26 -2.05 10.67 5.49
CA ASP A 26 -1.32 11.80 6.06
C ASP A 26 0.03 11.37 6.65
N GLN A 27 0.62 12.24 7.46
CA GLN A 27 1.95 12.02 8.06
C GLN A 27 1.89 11.13 9.30
N GLN A 28 0.72 11.05 9.93
CA GLN A 28 0.35 10.22 11.05
C GLN A 28 -0.16 8.85 10.59
N LEU A 29 -0.12 8.58 9.27
CA LEU A 29 -0.61 7.35 8.66
C LEU A 29 -2.13 7.17 8.79
N GLU A 30 -2.86 8.26 9.01
CA GLU A 30 -4.32 8.28 8.98
C GLU A 30 -4.82 8.39 7.54
N TYR A 31 -5.99 7.83 7.27
CA TYR A 31 -6.60 7.89 5.95
C TYR A 31 -7.21 9.25 5.68
N LEU A 32 -6.62 9.99 4.74
CA LEU A 32 -7.30 11.12 4.08
C LEU A 32 -8.21 10.63 2.97
N ILE A 33 -7.80 9.56 2.27
CA ILE A 33 -8.65 8.82 1.35
C ILE A 33 -8.53 7.34 1.70
N TYR A 34 -9.63 6.77 2.21
CA TYR A 34 -9.73 5.33 2.47
C TYR A 34 -9.46 4.53 1.19
N PRO A 35 -8.84 3.33 1.27
CA PRO A 35 -8.56 2.48 0.11
C PRO A 35 -9.74 2.31 -0.83
N LYS A 36 -9.55 2.74 -2.08
CA LYS A 36 -10.55 2.68 -3.16
C LYS A 36 -10.04 1.83 -4.31
N GLN A 37 -10.97 1.22 -5.03
CA GLN A 37 -10.72 0.49 -6.27
C GLN A 37 -11.68 1.01 -7.34
N ILE A 38 -11.15 1.31 -8.52
CA ILE A 38 -11.94 1.73 -9.67
C ILE A 38 -11.73 0.79 -10.85
N ILE A 39 -12.80 0.55 -11.59
CA ILE A 39 -12.76 -0.15 -12.87
C ILE A 39 -12.29 0.84 -13.93
N VAL A 40 -11.28 0.44 -14.71
CA VAL A 40 -10.72 1.30 -15.75
C VAL A 40 -11.56 1.21 -17.00
N SER A 41 -12.17 2.34 -17.36
CA SER A 41 -12.93 2.51 -18.61
C SER A 41 -12.15 3.40 -19.58
N ASN A 42 -11.51 4.44 -19.08
CA ASN A 42 -10.63 5.32 -19.83
C ASN A 42 -9.42 5.69 -18.97
N LEU A 43 -8.32 4.98 -19.20
CA LEU A 43 -7.09 5.10 -18.40
C LEU A 43 -6.61 6.54 -18.17
N LYS A 44 -6.68 7.41 -19.18
CA LYS A 44 -6.24 8.80 -19.05
C LYS A 44 -7.16 9.57 -18.11
N LEU A 45 -8.47 9.54 -18.39
CA LEU A 45 -9.46 10.25 -17.58
C LEU A 45 -9.50 9.72 -16.14
N ASP A 46 -9.44 8.39 -15.97
CA ASP A 46 -9.47 7.73 -14.67
C ASP A 46 -8.25 8.14 -13.82
N LEU A 47 -7.06 8.22 -14.42
CA LEU A 47 -5.88 8.74 -13.72
C LEU A 47 -6.04 10.21 -13.35
N TYR A 48 -6.51 11.07 -14.25
CA TYR A 48 -6.73 12.49 -13.91
C TYR A 48 -7.73 12.65 -12.77
N LYS A 49 -8.84 11.90 -12.77
CA LYS A 49 -9.81 11.89 -11.68
C LYS A 49 -9.18 11.47 -10.34
N ILE A 50 -8.34 10.43 -10.35
CA ILE A 50 -7.61 10.00 -9.15
C ILE A 50 -6.70 11.12 -8.63
N PHE A 51 -5.93 11.77 -9.51
CA PHE A 51 -5.01 12.83 -9.09
C PHE A 51 -5.75 14.07 -8.57
N ASN A 52 -6.85 14.47 -9.22
CA ASN A 52 -7.68 15.57 -8.74
C ASN A 52 -8.26 15.27 -7.34
N HIS A 53 -8.77 14.06 -7.14
CA HIS A 53 -9.27 13.61 -5.84
C HIS A 53 -8.16 13.57 -4.78
N ILE A 54 -6.95 13.11 -5.11
CA ILE A 54 -5.80 13.17 -4.19
C ILE A 54 -5.45 14.63 -3.82
N GLU A 55 -5.47 15.54 -4.80
CA GLU A 55 -5.14 16.95 -4.59
C GLU A 55 -6.15 17.66 -3.71
N GLU A 56 -7.44 17.41 -3.93
CA GLU A 56 -8.55 17.91 -3.10
C GLU A 56 -8.34 17.57 -1.62
N PHE A 57 -8.01 16.31 -1.32
CA PHE A 57 -7.81 15.85 0.06
C PHE A 57 -6.42 16.18 0.63
N SER A 58 -5.43 16.53 -0.20
CA SER A 58 -4.09 16.85 0.28
C SER A 58 -3.97 18.27 0.87
N LYS A 59 -4.97 19.15 0.66
CA LYS A 59 -5.13 20.47 1.31
C LYS A 59 -3.80 21.24 1.53
N HIS A 60 -3.03 21.43 0.45
CA HIS A 60 -1.74 22.13 0.41
C HIS A 60 -0.53 21.48 1.11
N SER A 61 -0.68 20.29 1.71
CA SER A 61 0.47 19.54 2.20
C SER A 61 1.33 19.02 1.06
N SER A 62 2.64 18.91 1.26
CA SER A 62 3.52 18.30 0.27
C SER A 62 3.08 16.87 0.00
N LEU A 63 3.06 16.47 -1.27
CA LEU A 63 2.54 15.17 -1.70
C LEU A 63 3.68 14.28 -2.20
N LYS A 64 3.69 13.02 -1.78
CA LYS A 64 4.55 11.98 -2.30
C LYS A 64 3.70 10.90 -2.92
N VAL A 65 3.89 10.65 -4.22
CA VAL A 65 3.16 9.60 -4.92
C VAL A 65 4.05 8.40 -5.13
N ARG A 66 3.59 7.24 -4.67
CA ARG A 66 4.24 5.95 -4.85
C ARG A 66 3.31 5.06 -5.63
N TYR A 67 3.85 4.35 -6.62
CA TYR A 67 3.00 3.50 -7.43
C TYR A 67 3.65 2.17 -7.81
N LYS A 68 2.79 1.18 -8.06
CA LYS A 68 3.17 -0.10 -8.62
C LYS A 68 2.47 -0.31 -9.96
N SER A 69 3.26 -0.36 -11.02
CA SER A 69 2.88 -0.94 -12.31
C SER A 69 3.45 -2.36 -12.42
N ILE A 70 2.75 -3.24 -13.14
CA ILE A 70 3.26 -4.58 -13.45
C ILE A 70 4.42 -4.42 -14.45
N THR A 71 5.54 -5.09 -14.19
CA THR A 71 6.77 -5.03 -15.00
C THR A 71 7.22 -6.45 -15.36
N LYS A 72 7.42 -6.69 -16.66
CA LYS A 72 8.08 -7.81 -17.40
C LYS A 72 7.92 -9.29 -16.97
N SER A 73 7.70 -9.64 -15.70
CA SER A 73 7.74 -11.01 -15.21
C SER A 73 6.52 -11.89 -15.57
N TYR A 74 5.53 -11.32 -16.25
CA TYR A 74 4.42 -12.03 -16.89
C TYR A 74 4.52 -11.78 -18.39
N GLY A 75 5.33 -12.57 -19.12
CA GLY A 75 5.35 -12.67 -20.59
C GLY A 75 5.08 -11.39 -21.37
N GLY A 76 6.08 -10.49 -21.44
CA GLY A 76 5.97 -9.24 -22.20
C GLY A 76 5.02 -8.21 -21.57
N HIS A 77 5.20 -6.93 -21.87
CA HIS A 77 4.23 -5.95 -21.39
C HIS A 77 2.87 -6.20 -22.07
N ARG A 78 1.85 -6.59 -21.31
CA ARG A 78 0.48 -6.24 -21.72
C ARG A 78 0.47 -4.74 -21.99
N ARG A 79 0.02 -4.36 -23.20
CA ARG A 79 0.10 -2.96 -23.69
C ARG A 79 -0.55 -1.97 -22.71
N ASP A 80 -1.57 -2.41 -21.98
CA ASP A 80 -2.29 -1.63 -20.95
C ASP A 80 -1.39 -1.16 -19.79
N SER A 81 -0.53 -2.04 -19.28
CA SER A 81 0.35 -1.80 -18.14
C SER A 81 1.50 -0.86 -18.51
N GLY A 82 2.00 -0.98 -19.75
CA GLY A 82 2.93 -0.03 -20.34
C GLY A 82 2.32 1.37 -20.49
N LYS A 83 1.09 1.46 -21.01
CA LYS A 83 0.35 2.72 -21.12
C LYS A 83 0.13 3.37 -19.75
N PHE A 84 -0.29 2.60 -18.73
CA PHE A 84 -0.44 3.11 -17.36
C PHE A 84 0.87 3.70 -16.86
N HIS A 85 1.97 2.97 -17.02
CA HIS A 85 3.29 3.39 -16.55
C HIS A 85 3.76 4.70 -17.20
N LEU A 86 3.60 4.83 -18.52
CA LEU A 86 3.97 6.04 -19.25
C LEU A 86 3.10 7.24 -18.82
N LEU A 87 1.78 7.03 -18.69
CA LEU A 87 0.85 8.08 -18.31
C LEU A 87 1.08 8.58 -16.89
N ILE A 88 1.21 7.69 -15.91
CA ILE A 88 1.44 8.09 -14.52
C ILE A 88 2.76 8.86 -14.39
N ASN A 89 3.84 8.40 -15.04
CA ASN A 89 5.11 9.13 -15.03
C ASN A 89 4.99 10.53 -15.64
N ARG A 90 4.29 10.66 -16.77
CA ARG A 90 4.05 11.97 -17.39
C ARG A 90 3.28 12.91 -16.46
N ILE A 91 2.27 12.41 -15.74
CA ILE A 91 1.52 13.20 -14.76
C ILE A 91 2.44 13.62 -13.60
N LEU A 92 3.21 12.68 -13.04
CA LEU A 92 4.13 12.95 -11.94
C LEU A 92 5.22 13.97 -12.30
N GLN A 93 5.77 13.88 -13.53
CA GLN A 93 6.75 14.85 -14.03
C GLN A 93 6.14 16.25 -14.12
N ARG A 94 4.96 16.37 -14.75
CA ARG A 94 4.27 17.67 -14.91
C ARG A 94 3.90 18.32 -13.59
N LYS A 95 3.62 17.51 -12.56
CA LYS A 95 3.27 17.99 -11.22
C LYS A 95 4.48 18.13 -10.29
N HIS A 96 5.71 17.90 -10.77
CA HIS A 96 6.93 17.88 -9.96
C HIS A 96 6.90 16.89 -8.77
N LEU A 97 6.16 15.79 -8.91
CA LEU A 97 5.98 14.73 -7.92
C LEU A 97 6.85 13.49 -8.22
N LEU A 98 7.61 13.50 -9.31
CA LEU A 98 8.44 12.37 -9.70
C LEU A 98 9.70 12.31 -8.84
N GLU A 99 9.78 11.31 -7.97
CA GLU A 99 11.01 10.99 -7.24
C GLU A 99 11.80 9.86 -7.91
N SER A 100 13.12 9.84 -7.70
CA SER A 100 14.08 8.82 -8.18
C SER A 100 13.72 7.37 -7.77
N ASN A 101 12.83 7.19 -6.80
CA ASN A 101 12.31 5.90 -6.34
C ASN A 101 10.76 5.85 -6.27
N SER A 102 10.06 6.67 -7.05
CA SER A 102 8.59 6.66 -7.12
C SER A 102 8.04 5.34 -7.67
N ARG A 103 8.80 4.74 -8.60
CA ARG A 103 8.61 3.41 -9.15
C ARG A 103 9.16 2.37 -8.18
N THR A 104 8.56 1.20 -8.15
CA THR A 104 9.09 -0.04 -7.53
C THR A 104 8.94 -0.12 -6.01
N VAL A 105 7.71 -0.41 -5.57
CA VAL A 105 7.54 -1.28 -4.42
C VAL A 105 7.39 -2.70 -4.93
N SER A 106 8.39 -3.55 -4.67
CA SER A 106 8.24 -4.99 -4.86
C SER A 106 7.10 -5.45 -3.96
N LEU A 107 6.10 -6.10 -4.54
CA LEU A 107 5.02 -6.67 -3.74
C LEU A 107 5.62 -7.72 -2.81
N LEU A 108 5.15 -7.74 -1.57
CA LEU A 108 5.53 -8.77 -0.61
C LEU A 108 5.11 -10.14 -1.15
N LYS A 109 5.99 -11.14 -1.02
CA LYS A 109 5.67 -12.53 -1.34
C LYS A 109 4.72 -13.10 -0.26
N LYS A 110 4.13 -14.26 -0.53
CA LYS A 110 3.03 -14.86 0.26
C LYS A 110 3.25 -14.78 1.77
N GLU A 111 4.40 -15.23 2.27
CA GLU A 111 4.72 -15.24 3.71
C GLU A 111 4.84 -13.82 4.29
N GLN A 112 5.60 -12.94 3.65
CA GLN A 112 5.77 -11.57 4.15
C GLN A 112 4.48 -10.77 4.05
N LEU A 113 3.65 -11.06 3.04
CA LEU A 113 2.34 -10.46 2.89
C LEU A 113 1.38 -10.96 3.98
N ALA A 114 1.40 -12.25 4.32
CA ALA A 114 0.61 -12.80 5.42
C ALA A 114 1.01 -12.17 6.76
N PHE A 115 2.31 -12.10 7.05
CA PHE A 115 2.85 -11.41 8.21
C PHE A 115 2.39 -9.94 8.25
N PHE A 116 2.54 -9.22 7.15
CA PHE A 116 2.17 -7.81 7.07
C PHE A 116 0.66 -7.59 7.22
N LYS A 117 -0.18 -8.43 6.60
CA LYS A 117 -1.64 -8.40 6.78
C LYS A 117 -2.03 -8.63 8.24
N ASN A 118 -1.44 -9.62 8.90
CA ASN A 118 -1.74 -9.91 10.30
C ASN A 118 -1.33 -8.74 11.20
N ALA A 119 -0.18 -8.11 10.93
CA ALA A 119 0.24 -6.91 11.63
C ALA A 119 -0.75 -5.75 11.47
N LEU A 120 -1.19 -5.46 10.24
CA LEU A 120 -2.18 -4.42 9.97
C LEU A 120 -3.51 -4.72 10.67
N TYR A 121 -3.96 -5.97 10.65
CA TYR A 121 -5.19 -6.37 11.33
C TYR A 121 -5.14 -6.14 12.84
N LEU A 122 -4.02 -6.50 13.49
CA LEU A 122 -3.83 -6.26 14.93
C LEU A 122 -3.65 -4.78 15.29
N LEU A 123 -3.50 -3.91 14.28
CA LEU A 123 -3.46 -2.46 14.40
C LEU A 123 -4.79 -1.82 13.99
N ASP A 124 -5.88 -2.59 13.94
CA ASP A 124 -7.23 -2.18 13.53
C ASP A 124 -7.31 -1.59 12.11
N ILE A 125 -6.36 -1.96 11.24
CA ILE A 125 -6.40 -1.62 9.82
C ILE A 125 -7.12 -2.76 9.08
N ASP A 126 -8.34 -2.48 8.61
CA ASP A 126 -9.22 -3.48 8.00
C ASP A 126 -8.65 -4.06 6.69
N CYS A 127 -7.98 -5.20 6.81
CA CYS A 127 -7.34 -5.91 5.69
C CYS A 127 -7.73 -7.39 5.59
N LYS A 128 -8.54 -7.90 6.55
CA LYS A 128 -8.97 -9.31 6.60
C LYS A 128 -10.33 -9.57 5.95
N THR A 129 -11.17 -8.56 5.80
CA THR A 129 -12.44 -8.68 5.07
C THR A 129 -12.21 -9.14 3.62
N ARG A 130 -13.03 -10.11 3.18
CA ARG A 130 -12.96 -10.68 1.83
C ARG A 130 -13.21 -9.55 0.82
N GLY A 131 -12.23 -9.30 -0.05
CA GLY A 131 -12.26 -8.16 -0.98
C GLY A 131 -11.32 -7.01 -0.60
N ASN A 132 -10.91 -6.88 0.67
CA ASN A 132 -10.05 -5.78 1.16
C ASN A 132 -8.57 -6.16 1.29
N THR A 133 -8.16 -7.35 0.81
CA THR A 133 -6.73 -7.74 0.82
C THR A 133 -5.83 -6.78 0.03
N PHE A 134 -6.39 -6.00 -0.89
CA PHE A 134 -5.64 -4.98 -1.61
C PHE A 134 -5.20 -3.79 -0.72
N VAL A 135 -5.86 -3.57 0.41
CA VAL A 135 -5.47 -2.56 1.41
C VAL A 135 -4.03 -2.80 1.84
N ALA A 136 -3.67 -4.04 2.17
CA ALA A 136 -2.29 -4.40 2.54
C ALA A 136 -1.28 -4.13 1.41
N HIS A 137 -1.68 -4.28 0.14
CA HIS A 137 -0.82 -3.93 -0.99
C HIS A 137 -0.63 -2.41 -1.10
N LEU A 138 -1.68 -1.62 -0.89
CA LEU A 138 -1.58 -0.16 -0.89
C LEU A 138 -0.70 0.33 0.26
N TRP A 139 -0.86 -0.20 1.48
CA TRP A 139 0.02 0.08 2.62
C TRP A 139 1.48 -0.30 2.32
N ALA A 140 1.70 -1.47 1.72
CA ALA A 140 3.03 -1.87 1.31
C ALA A 140 3.63 -0.84 0.33
N ILE A 141 2.85 -0.37 -0.64
CA ILE A 141 3.27 0.65 -1.62
C ILE A 141 3.53 2.01 -0.95
N ALA A 142 2.61 2.48 -0.11
CA ALA A 142 2.74 3.74 0.62
C ALA A 142 4.01 3.76 1.48
N LEU A 143 4.36 2.64 2.11
CA LEU A 143 5.50 2.58 3.01
C LEU A 143 6.78 2.00 2.39
N LYS A 144 6.77 1.64 1.09
CA LYS A 144 7.91 0.99 0.41
C LYS A 144 8.37 -0.28 1.13
N VAL A 145 7.41 -1.10 1.55
CA VAL A 145 7.71 -2.30 2.34
C VAL A 145 8.44 -3.33 1.48
N THR A 146 9.61 -3.75 1.95
CA THR A 146 10.42 -4.81 1.34
C THR A 146 10.56 -5.99 2.30
N LYS A 147 11.00 -7.16 1.80
CA LYS A 147 11.25 -8.35 2.65
C LYS A 147 12.17 -8.02 3.83
N LYS A 148 13.23 -7.23 3.61
CA LYS A 148 14.21 -6.86 4.64
C LYS A 148 13.67 -5.85 5.65
N GLN A 149 12.67 -5.05 5.27
CA GLN A 149 12.17 -3.92 6.06
C GLN A 149 10.76 -4.16 6.64
N VAL A 150 10.12 -5.30 6.38
CA VAL A 150 8.74 -5.53 6.82
C VAL A 150 8.57 -5.38 8.33
N SER A 151 9.49 -5.95 9.12
CA SER A 151 9.47 -5.83 10.58
C SER A 151 9.68 -4.39 11.07
N SER A 152 10.63 -3.66 10.46
CA SER A 152 10.89 -2.26 10.83
C SER A 152 9.74 -1.33 10.44
N VAL A 153 9.07 -1.59 9.31
CA VAL A 153 7.87 -0.84 8.91
C VAL A 153 6.71 -1.15 9.85
N VAL A 154 6.46 -2.40 10.21
CA VAL A 154 5.43 -2.75 11.19
C VAL A 154 5.67 -2.04 12.52
N LYS A 155 6.91 -2.01 13.01
CA LYS A 155 7.29 -1.24 14.20
C LYS A 155 7.00 0.25 14.04
N LYS A 156 7.25 0.81 12.86
CA LYS A 156 6.94 2.22 12.56
C LYS A 156 5.45 2.49 12.66
N ILE A 157 4.60 1.67 12.02
CA ILE A 157 3.14 1.84 12.06
C ILE A 157 2.67 1.72 13.51
N TRP A 158 3.09 0.66 14.23
CA TRP A 158 2.73 0.46 15.63
C TRP A 158 3.09 1.66 16.50
N LYS A 159 4.31 2.20 16.37
CA LYS A 159 4.72 3.41 17.10
C LYS A 159 3.81 4.60 16.78
N THR A 160 3.46 4.78 15.51
CA THR A 160 2.61 5.87 15.08
C THR A 160 1.20 5.75 15.65
N CYS A 161 0.56 4.57 15.56
CA CYS A 161 -0.76 4.32 16.15
C CYS A 161 -0.79 4.54 17.67
N GLN A 162 0.34 4.35 18.36
CA GLN A 162 0.46 4.54 19.80
C GLN A 162 0.96 5.95 20.20
N GLY A 163 1.18 6.85 19.25
CA GLY A 163 1.74 8.19 19.51
C GLY A 163 3.19 8.20 20.03
N ILE A 164 3.94 7.12 19.82
CA ILE A 164 5.29 6.91 20.40
C ILE A 164 6.37 7.46 19.46
N LYS A 165 7.08 8.51 19.89
CA LYS A 165 8.26 9.04 19.16
C LYS A 165 9.53 8.21 19.44
N ARG A 166 9.81 7.87 20.70
CA ARG A 166 10.99 7.07 21.11
C ARG A 166 10.54 5.88 21.97
N MET A 167 11.17 4.73 21.74
CA MET A 167 10.89 3.52 22.53
C MET A 167 11.51 3.66 23.93
N ASN A 168 10.71 3.46 24.96
CA ASN A 168 11.16 3.19 26.33
C ASN A 168 11.07 1.68 26.63
N LYS A 169 11.51 1.26 27.83
CA LYS A 169 11.48 -0.16 28.25
C LYS A 169 10.07 -0.75 28.13
N HIS A 170 9.06 -0.03 28.61
CA HIS A 170 7.65 -0.45 28.58
C HIS A 170 7.13 -0.69 27.16
N SER A 171 7.28 0.30 26.28
CA SER A 171 6.87 0.19 24.87
C SER A 171 7.64 -0.92 24.14
N THR A 172 8.88 -1.22 24.55
CA THR A 172 9.66 -2.30 23.96
C THR A 172 9.07 -3.66 24.31
N VAL A 173 8.65 -3.85 25.56
CA VAL A 173 7.95 -5.07 26.00
C VAL A 173 6.63 -5.21 25.26
N LYS A 174 5.80 -4.16 25.24
CA LYS A 174 4.52 -4.18 24.51
C LYS A 174 4.67 -4.46 23.01
N PHE A 175 5.70 -3.91 22.37
CA PHE A 175 5.97 -4.20 20.96
C PHE A 175 6.41 -5.66 20.77
N ALA A 176 7.18 -6.23 21.70
CA ALA A 176 7.58 -7.64 21.63
C ALA A 176 6.37 -8.58 21.76
N GLU A 177 5.43 -8.28 22.67
CA GLU A 177 4.15 -8.98 22.81
C GLU A 177 3.33 -8.92 21.52
N PHE A 178 3.13 -7.71 20.99
CA PHE A 178 2.46 -7.49 19.70
C PHE A 178 3.13 -8.28 18.56
N TYR A 179 4.46 -8.26 18.48
CA TYR A 179 5.22 -8.98 17.46
C TYR A 179 5.07 -10.50 17.58
N ALA A 180 5.02 -11.03 18.81
CA ALA A 180 4.76 -12.44 19.06
C ALA A 180 3.38 -12.86 18.56
N HIS A 181 2.34 -12.06 18.78
CA HIS A 181 1.00 -12.31 18.26
C HIS A 181 0.95 -12.36 16.73
N ILE A 182 1.66 -11.46 16.03
CA ILE A 182 1.74 -11.51 14.56
C ILE A 182 2.31 -12.85 14.08
N ASN A 183 3.40 -13.32 14.71
CA ASN A 183 4.04 -14.58 14.34
C ASN A 183 3.12 -15.78 14.60
N PHE A 184 2.38 -15.77 15.72
CA PHE A 184 1.39 -16.79 16.01
C PHE A 184 0.34 -16.90 14.90
N TYR A 185 -0.33 -15.80 14.53
CA TYR A 185 -1.34 -15.81 13.46
C TYR A 185 -0.77 -16.06 12.06
N SER A 186 0.54 -15.86 11.86
CA SER A 186 1.20 -16.17 10.60
C SER A 186 1.50 -17.66 10.45
N LYS A 187 1.74 -18.35 11.58
CA LYS A 187 1.94 -19.81 11.64
C LYS A 187 0.61 -20.58 11.76
N HIS A 188 -0.39 -19.98 12.38
CA HIS A 188 -1.72 -20.57 12.63
C HIS A 188 -2.80 -19.65 12.05
N PRO A 189 -3.01 -19.64 10.72
CA PRO A 189 -4.02 -18.79 10.10
C PRO A 189 -5.43 -19.23 10.55
N PRO A 190 -6.29 -18.29 10.98
CA PRO A 190 -7.65 -18.64 11.40
C PRO A 190 -8.41 -19.26 10.21
N GLY A 191 -8.92 -20.49 10.41
CA GLY A 191 -9.59 -21.29 9.38
C GLY A 191 -8.89 -22.60 9.02
N THR A 192 -7.66 -22.84 9.48
CA THR A 192 -7.12 -24.21 9.58
C THR A 192 -7.55 -24.79 10.91
N TYR A 193 -8.60 -25.60 10.91
CA TYR A 193 -8.88 -26.50 12.03
C TYR A 193 -7.67 -27.42 12.16
N PHE A 194 -6.89 -27.24 13.22
CA PHE A 194 -6.00 -28.29 13.69
C PHE A 194 -6.91 -29.30 14.40
N CYS A 195 -7.32 -30.33 13.66
CA CYS A 195 -7.75 -31.58 14.27
C CYS A 195 -6.51 -32.33 14.76
#